data_AF-A0A414NZB7-F1
#
_entry.id   AF-A0A414NZB7-F1
#
_cell.length_a   1.000
_cell.length_b   1.000
_cell.length_c   1.000
_cell.angle_alpha   90.00
_cell.angle_beta   90.00
_cell.angle_gamma   90.00
#
_symmetry.space_group_name_H-M   'P 1'
#
loop_
_entity.id
_entity.type
_entity.pdbx_description
1 polymer ?
#
loop_
_entity_poly.entity_id
_entity_poly.type
_entity_poly.pdbx_seq_one_letter_code
_entity_poly.pdbx_strand_id
1 'polypeptide(L)' 'MVLAEAKLRVGVIYGDPENNEYVYMPGSELGVKDPLCVYEAEGMREDVDMHEALRLIRVRSLKPARHPVWGESSC' A
#
# COMPACT_ATOMS: atom_id res chain seq x y z
N MET A 1 5.20 -14.15 0.57
CA MET A 1 5.31 -12.67 0.62
C MET A 1 5.56 -12.04 -0.76
N VAL A 2 6.10 -12.77 -1.75
CA VAL A 2 6.34 -12.30 -3.12
C VAL A 2 5.09 -11.73 -3.83
N LEU A 3 3.90 -12.29 -3.59
CA LEU A 3 2.68 -11.86 -4.29
C LEU A 3 2.20 -10.46 -3.86
N ALA A 4 2.37 -10.09 -2.58
CA ALA A 4 1.93 -8.78 -2.11
C ALA A 4 2.82 -7.66 -2.65
N GLU A 5 4.13 -7.90 -2.71
CA GLU A 5 5.07 -6.96 -3.33
C GLU A 5 4.75 -6.78 -4.82
N ALA A 6 4.58 -7.88 -5.57
CA ALA A 6 4.25 -7.80 -6.99
C ALA A 6 2.94 -7.03 -7.23
N LYS A 7 1.95 -7.19 -6.34
CA LYS A 7 0.68 -6.47 -6.38
C LYS A 7 0.84 -4.98 -6.09
N LEU A 8 1.60 -4.61 -5.05
CA LEU A 8 1.93 -3.21 -4.77
C LEU A 8 2.63 -2.56 -5.96
N ARG A 9 3.58 -3.26 -6.59
CA ARG A 9 4.32 -2.77 -7.76
C ARG A 9 3.46 -2.51 -9.00
N VAL A 10 2.27 -3.11 -9.08
CA VAL A 10 1.29 -2.86 -10.17
C VAL A 10 0.11 -1.99 -9.70
N GLY A 11 0.26 -1.32 -8.56
CA GLY A 11 -0.69 -0.31 -8.08
C GLY A 11 -1.81 -0.84 -7.18
N VAL A 12 -1.83 -2.13 -6.83
CA VAL A 12 -2.86 -2.67 -5.93
C VAL A 12 -2.74 -2.01 -4.56
N ILE A 13 -3.88 -1.53 -4.08
CA ILE A 13 -4.02 -0.94 -2.75
C ILE A 13 -4.44 -2.03 -1.77
N TYR A 14 -3.69 -2.16 -0.68
CA TYR A 14 -4.08 -2.97 0.47
C TYR A 14 -4.70 -2.06 1.54
N GLY A 15 -5.70 -2.54 2.26
CA GLY A 15 -6.25 -1.79 3.36
C GLY A 15 -7.29 -2.53 4.17
N ASP A 16 -7.78 -1.80 5.16
CA ASP A 16 -8.94 -2.08 5.97
C ASP A 16 -9.86 -0.85 5.92
N PRO A 17 -10.91 -0.88 5.06
CA PRO A 17 -11.84 0.24 4.92
C PRO A 17 -12.61 0.57 6.21
N GLU A 18 -12.79 -0.38 7.12
CA GLU A 18 -13.50 -0.11 8.38
C GLU A 18 -12.67 0.79 9.31
N ASN A 19 -11.33 0.65 9.25
CA ASN A 19 -10.39 1.42 10.06
C ASN A 19 -9.74 2.60 9.29
N ASN A 20 -10.11 2.84 8.03
CA ASN A 20 -9.46 3.81 7.14
C ASN A 20 -7.93 3.64 7.10
N GLU A 21 -7.48 2.39 7.05
CA GLU A 21 -6.06 2.03 7.04
C GLU A 21 -5.67 1.50 5.65
N TYR A 22 -4.61 2.04 5.05
CA TYR A 22 -4.21 1.69 3.68
C TYR A 22 -2.69 1.61 3.50
N VAL A 23 -2.25 0.73 2.61
CA VAL A 23 -0.88 0.60 2.12
C VAL A 23 -0.91 0.51 0.59
N TYR A 24 -0.18 1.39 -0.09
CA TYR A 24 -0.11 1.40 -1.56
C TYR A 24 1.22 1.96 -2.06
N MET A 25 1.59 1.66 -3.31
CA MET A 25 2.78 2.23 -3.94
C MET A 25 2.37 3.38 -4.87
N PRO A 26 2.84 4.62 -4.65
CA PRO A 26 2.50 5.73 -5.55
C PRO A 26 2.94 5.46 -6.99
N GLY A 27 2.18 5.94 -7.97
CA GLY A 27 2.55 5.83 -9.38
C GLY A 27 3.90 6.46 -9.74
N SER A 28 4.38 7.43 -8.96
CA SER A 28 5.72 8.03 -9.11
C SER A 28 6.87 7.06 -8.85
N GLU A 29 6.60 5.94 -8.16
CA GLU A 29 7.59 4.93 -7.78
C GLU A 29 7.68 3.76 -8.78
N LEU A 30 6.89 3.81 -9.87
CA LEU A 30 6.92 2.81 -10.93
C LEU A 30 8.30 2.77 -11.62
N GLY A 31 8.91 1.58 -11.63
CA GLY A 31 10.23 1.37 -12.24
C GLY A 31 11.41 1.86 -11.39
N VAL A 32 11.16 2.39 -10.19
CA VAL A 32 12.20 2.76 -9.24
C VAL A 32 12.80 1.48 -8.64
N LYS A 33 14.13 1.47 -8.48
CA LYS A 33 14.89 0.32 -7.97
C LYS A 33 14.47 -0.05 -6.55
N ASP A 34 14.44 0.94 -5.67
CA ASP A 34 14.10 0.84 -4.26
C ASP A 34 12.87 1.75 -3.99
N PRO A 35 11.66 1.32 -4.40
CA PRO A 35 10.49 2.17 -4.36
C PRO A 35 9.99 2.37 -2.92
N LEU A 36 9.39 3.52 -2.67
CA LEU A 36 8.65 3.78 -1.45
C LEU A 36 7.17 3.40 -1.61
N CYS A 37 6.56 2.98 -0.51
CA CYS A 37 5.13 2.84 -0.36
C CYS A 37 4.62 3.89 0.60
N VAL A 38 3.32 4.11 0.58
CA VAL A 38 2.61 4.98 1.50
C VAL A 38 1.80 4.10 2.45
N TYR A 39 1.89 4.40 3.73
CA TYR A 39 0.99 3.91 4.76
C TYR A 39 0.11 5.05 5.25
N GLU A 40 -1.20 4.83 5.27
CA GLU A 40 -2.19 5.76 5.80
C GLU A 40 -2.93 5.10 6.96
N ALA A 41 -3.02 5.80 8.09
CA ALA A 41 -3.80 5.39 9.25
C ALA A 41 -4.10 6.60 10.13
N GLU A 42 -5.30 6.67 10.71
CA GLU A 42 -5.67 7.70 11.70
C GLU A 42 -5.45 9.17 11.23
N GLY A 43 -5.57 9.42 9.91
CA GLY A 43 -5.34 10.75 9.32
C GLY A 43 -3.85 11.10 9.12
N MET A 44 -2.95 10.18 9.46
CA MET A 44 -1.53 10.26 9.18
C MET A 44 -1.20 9.57 7.86
N ARG A 45 -0.13 10.06 7.22
CA ARG A 45 0.45 9.47 6.02
C ARG A 45 1.96 9.42 6.19
N GLU A 46 2.53 8.23 6.01
CA GLU A 46 3.96 7.99 6.17
C GLU A 46 4.52 7.26 4.95
N ASP A 47 5.70 7.68 4.50
CA ASP A 47 6.46 6.95 3.49
C ASP A 47 7.19 5.78 4.18
N VAL A 48 6.99 4.58 3.67
CA VAL A 48 7.57 3.34 4.19
C VAL A 48 8.26 2.58 3.07
N ASP A 49 9.35 1.89 3.38
CA ASP A 49 9.98 1.02 2.39
C ASP A 49 9.12 -0.23 2.09
N MET A 50 9.47 -0.96 1.04
CA MET A 50 8.75 -2.16 0.64
C MET A 50 8.73 -3.24 1.74
N HIS A 51 9.79 -3.35 2.54
CA HIS A 51 9.85 -4.35 3.61
C HIS A 51 8.83 -4.03 4.72
N GLU A 52 8.76 -2.77 5.12
CA GLU A 52 7.81 -2.29 6.12
C GLU A 52 6.37 -2.34 5.61
N ALA A 53 6.12 -1.98 4.35
CA ALA A 53 4.81 -2.14 3.71
C ALA A 53 4.30 -3.59 3.78
N LEU A 54 5.15 -4.57 3.44
CA LEU A 54 4.83 -5.99 3.53
C LEU A 54 4.61 -6.45 4.97
N ARG A 55 5.37 -5.89 5.93
CA ARG A 55 5.18 -6.16 7.36
C ARG A 55 3.81 -5.68 7.80
N LEU A 56 3.44 -4.44 7.48
CA LEU A 56 2.15 -3.83 7.81
C LEU A 56 0.99 -4.64 7.23
N ILE A 57 1.03 -4.96 5.93
CA ILE A 57 0.01 -5.80 5.27
C ILE A 57 -0.19 -7.12 6.02
N ARG A 58 0.90 -7.75 6.49
CA ARG A 58 0.83 -9.03 7.21
C ARG A 58 0.28 -8.86 8.63
N VAL A 59 0.82 -7.93 9.42
CA VAL A 59 0.48 -7.83 10.86
C VAL A 59 -0.91 -7.23 11.09
N ARG A 60 -1.33 -6.31 10.20
CA ARG A 60 -2.69 -5.74 10.20
C ARG A 60 -3.69 -6.58 9.41
N SER A 61 -3.23 -7.64 8.75
CA SER A 61 -4.06 -8.53 7.91
C SER A 61 -4.79 -7.82 6.76
N LEU A 62 -4.21 -6.72 6.23
CA LEU A 62 -4.80 -5.90 5.18
C LEU A 62 -5.10 -6.73 3.92
N LYS A 63 -6.20 -6.39 3.26
CA LYS A 63 -6.67 -7.06 2.03
C LYS A 63 -6.64 -6.08 0.87
N PRO A 64 -6.60 -6.56 -0.39
CA PRO A 64 -6.87 -5.68 -1.52
C PRO A 64 -8.17 -4.91 -1.29
N ALA A 65 -8.11 -3.59 -1.39
CA ALA A 65 -9.19 -2.71 -0.99
C ALA A 65 -9.33 -1.55 -1.97
N ARG A 66 -10.52 -0.94 -1.99
CA ARG A 66 -10.78 0.29 -2.72
C ARG A 66 -10.51 1.49 -1.82
N HIS A 67 -9.57 2.34 -2.22
CA HIS A 67 -9.26 3.59 -1.53
C HIS A 67 -10.36 4.63 -1.79
N PRO A 68 -10.77 5.44 -0.81
CA PRO A 68 -11.79 6.47 -0.99
C PRO A 68 -11.40 7.54 -2.02
N VAL A 69 -10.10 7.87 -2.12
CA VAL A 69 -9.60 8.90 -3.05
C VAL A 69 -9.11 8.30 -4.37
N TRP A 70 -8.42 7.16 -4.34
CA TRP A 70 -7.70 6.61 -5.49
C TRP A 70 -8.49 5.50 -6.21
N GLY A 71 -9.52 4.94 -5.58
CA GLY A 71 -10.28 3.83 -6.15
C GLY A 71 -9.55 2.50 -6.02
N GLU A 72 -9.54 1.70 -7.08
CA GLU A 72 -9.03 0.31 -7.06
C GLU A 72 -7.51 0.20 -7.29
N SER A 73 -6.89 1.26 -7.81
CA SER A 73 -5.47 1.33 -8.14
C SER A 73 -4.87 2.67 -7.69
N SER A 74 -3.59 2.66 -7.35
CA SER A 74 -2.81 3.84 -6.97
C SER A 74 -1.99 4.44 -8.13
N CYS A 75 -2.04 3.80 -9.31
CA CYS A 75 -1.44 4.27 -10.56
C CYS A 75 -2.41 4.11 -11.74
#